data_AF-A0A329BNH5-F1
#
_entry.id   AF-A0A329BNH5-F1
#
_cell.length_a   1.000
_cell.length_b   1.000
_cell.length_c   1.000
_cell.angle_alpha   90.00
_cell.angle_beta   90.00
_cell.angle_gamma   90.00
#
_symmetry.space_group_name_H-M   'P 1'
#
loop_
_entity.id
_entity.type
_entity.pdbx_description
1 polymer ?
#
loop_
_entity_poly.entity_id
_entity_poly.type
_entity_poly.pdbx_seq_one_letter_code
_entity_poly.pdbx_strand_id
1 'polypeptide(L)' 'MNKSNKFSAEVRERAVRMVQEHRGEYPSQWAAIESIAP' A
#
# COMPACT_ATOMS: atom_id res chain seq x y z
N MET A 1 -24.26 4.66 7.63
CA MET A 1 -22.79 4.62 7.84
C MET A 1 -22.11 4.76 6.48
N ASN A 2 -21.94 5.98 5.98
CA ASN A 2 -21.10 6.20 4.80
C ASN A 2 -19.64 6.10 5.25
N LYS A 3 -19.05 4.90 5.15
CA LYS A 3 -17.59 4.76 5.17
C LYS A 3 -17.10 5.33 3.83
N SER A 4 -17.05 6.65 3.74
CA SER A 4 -16.30 7.32 2.68
C SER A 4 -14.91 6.70 2.70
N ASN A 5 -14.59 6.00 1.63
CA ASN A 5 -13.30 5.35 1.48
C ASN A 5 -12.27 6.46 1.63
N LYS A 6 -11.51 6.47 2.74
CA LYS A 6 -10.65 7.60 3.14
C LYS A 6 -9.56 7.92 2.10
N PHE A 7 -9.38 7.02 1.14
CA PHE A 7 -8.39 7.11 0.08
C PHE A 7 -9.08 6.97 -1.29
N SER A 8 -8.63 7.80 -2.23
CA SER A 8 -9.00 7.69 -3.65
C SER A 8 -8.58 6.33 -4.23
N ALA A 9 -9.27 5.87 -5.28
CA ALA A 9 -8.87 4.66 -6.01
C ALA A 9 -7.42 4.73 -6.50
N GLU A 10 -7.00 5.89 -6.99
CA GLU A 10 -5.63 6.14 -7.44
C GLU A 10 -4.59 5.91 -6.33
N VAL A 11 -4.87 6.37 -5.11
CA VAL A 11 -3.97 6.19 -3.96
C VAL A 11 -3.83 4.70 -3.62
N ARG A 12 -4.93 3.94 -3.71
CA ARG A 12 -4.92 2.49 -3.45
C ARG A 12 -4.15 1.74 -4.53
N GLU A 13 -4.38 2.06 -5.79
CA GLU A 13 -3.67 1.44 -6.91
C GLU A 13 -2.18 1.76 -6.88
N ARG A 14 -1.81 2.99 -6.54
CA ARG A 14 -0.42 3.41 -6.35
C ARG A 14 0.23 2.66 -5.19
N ALA A 15 -0.44 2.55 -4.04
CA ALA A 15 0.07 1.80 -2.89
C ALA A 15 0.30 0.31 -3.21
N VAL A 16 -0.65 -0.32 -3.91
CA VAL A 16 -0.53 -1.73 -4.32
C VAL A 16 0.61 -1.91 -5.33
N ARG A 17 0.80 -0.98 -6.26
CA ARG A 17 1.92 -1.01 -7.20
C ARG A 17 3.26 -0.92 -6.47
N MET A 18 3.43 0.03 -5.56
CA MET A 18 4.66 0.20 -4.78
C MET A 18 4.97 -1.05 -3.94
N VAL A 19 3.98 -1.66 -3.27
CA VAL A 19 4.21 -2.89 -2.49
C VAL A 19 4.67 -4.05 -3.36
N GLN A 20 4.18 -4.15 -4.59
CA GLN A 20 4.62 -5.19 -5.53
C GLN A 20 6.04 -4.93 -6.06
N GLU A 21 6.36 -3.67 -6.38
CA GLU A 21 7.70 -3.26 -6.83
C GLU A 21 8.76 -3.57 -5.77
N HIS A 22 8.48 -3.27 -4.50
CA HIS A 22 9.43 -3.48 -3.39
C HIS A 22 9.31 -4.85 -2.71
N ARG A 23 8.50 -5.79 -3.23
CA ARG A 23 8.24 -7.09 -2.58
C ARG A 23 9.52 -7.90 -2.30
N GLY A 24 10.54 -7.77 -3.13
CA GLY A 24 11.83 -8.47 -2.99
C GLY A 24 12.85 -7.76 -2.10
N GLU A 25 12.61 -6.49 -1.75
CA GLU A 25 13.54 -5.68 -0.95
C GLU A 25 13.32 -5.86 0.56
N TYR A 26 12.16 -6.37 0.95
CA TYR A 26 11.78 -6.56 2.34
C TYR A 26 11.68 -8.05 2.71
N PRO A 27 12.03 -8.42 3.95
CA PRO A 27 11.95 -9.80 4.43
C PRO A 27 10.51 -10.32 4.55
N SER A 28 9.50 -9.43 4.51
CA SER A 28 8.09 -9.79 4.49
C SER A 28 7.25 -8.75 3.76
N GLN A 29 6.07 -9.18 3.28
CA GLN A 29 5.09 -8.25 2.71
C GLN A 29 4.61 -7.22 3.74
N TRP A 30 4.53 -7.60 5.02
CA TRP A 30 4.15 -6.69 6.09
C TRP A 30 5.16 -5.55 6.27
N ALA A 31 6.45 -5.88 6.25
CA ALA A 31 7.52 -4.88 6.33
C ALA A 31 7.53 -3.90 5.13
N ALA A 32 7.22 -4.40 3.93
CA ALA A 32 7.05 -3.55 2.75
C ALA A 32 5.85 -2.61 2.90
N ILE A 33 4.72 -3.12 3.41
CA ILE A 33 3.50 -2.33 3.64
C ILE A 33 3.74 -1.25 4.70
N GLU A 34 4.38 -1.58 5.83
CA GLU A 34 4.69 -0.61 6.89
C GLU A 34 5.62 0.50 6.42
N SER A 35 6.56 0.20 5.51
CA SER A 35 7.50 1.20 4.98
C SER A 35 6.86 2.12 3.93
N ILE A 36 5.82 1.66 3.23
CA ILE A 36 5.13 2.40 2.16
C ILE A 36 3.92 3.18 2.68
N ALA A 37 3.36 2.75 3.81
CA ALA A 37 2.26 3.45 4.45
C ALA A 37 2.72 4.84 4.97
N PRO A 38 1.96 5.91 4.70
CA PRO A 38 2.24 7.24 5.27
C PRO A 38 1.93 7.32 6.76
#